data_AF-A0AAJ3B6H3-F1
#
_entry.id   AF-A0AAJ3B6H3-F1
#
_cell.length_a   1.000
_cell.length_b   1.000
_cell.length_c   1.000
_cell.angle_alpha   90.00
_cell.angle_beta   90.00
_cell.angle_gamma   90.00
#
_symmetry.space_group_name_H-M   'P 1'
#
loop_
_entity.id
_entity.type
_entity.pdbx_description
1 polymer ?
#
loop_
_entity_poly.entity_id
_entity_poly.type
_entity_poly.pdbx_seq_one_letter_code
_entity_poly.pdbx_strand_id
1 'polypeptide(L)'
;MKAKPLLIGLGVAVLVVLGIRDLMNKDANALERVSDRAGIQVNCEITKSSGQRWGVCRYQNGAPASAWLDRDGTWIAGNGGAIKIVDRLASVTDLQGLPSVMRDYMKPPTMPGDLFE
;
A
#
# COMPACT_ATOMS: atom_id res chain seq x y z
N MET A 1 -44.33 21.32 21.34
CA MET A 1 -43.22 20.43 21.78
C MET A 1 -42.11 20.55 20.75
N LYS A 2 -40.88 20.89 21.16
CA LYS A 2 -39.74 21.15 20.27
C LYS A 2 -38.99 19.83 20.05
N ALA A 3 -39.17 19.19 18.90
CA ALA A 3 -38.46 17.96 18.59
C ALA A 3 -36.98 18.27 18.34
N LYS A 4 -36.09 17.72 19.19
CA LYS A 4 -34.64 17.74 18.98
C LYS A 4 -34.33 16.75 17.84
N PRO A 5 -33.64 17.15 16.76
CA PRO A 5 -33.23 16.20 15.73
C PRO A 5 -32.22 15.23 16.33
N LEU A 6 -32.59 13.95 16.36
CA LEU A 6 -31.74 12.85 16.79
C LEU A 6 -30.57 12.70 15.82
N LEU A 7 -29.38 12.59 16.43
CA LEU A 7 -28.07 12.36 15.83
C LEU A 7 -28.02 11.03 15.05
N ILE A 8 -28.54 11.01 13.83
CA ILE A 8 -28.43 9.85 12.91
C ILE A 8 -27.09 9.87 12.14
N GLY A 9 -26.28 10.94 12.28
CA GLY A 9 -25.00 11.09 11.57
C GLY A 9 -23.83 10.27 12.13
N LEU A 10 -23.88 9.79 13.38
CA LEU A 10 -22.71 9.18 14.03
C LEU A 10 -22.42 7.74 13.54
N GLY A 11 -23.45 6.96 13.24
CA GLY A 11 -23.31 5.55 12.89
C GLY A 11 -22.68 5.31 11.51
N VAL A 12 -22.99 6.18 10.53
CA VAL A 12 -22.47 6.06 9.16
C VAL A 12 -20.97 6.40 9.12
N ALA A 13 -20.53 7.41 9.86
CA ALA A 13 -19.12 7.80 9.91
C ALA A 13 -18.23 6.70 10.50
N VAL A 14 -18.69 6.00 11.54
CA VAL A 14 -17.92 4.89 12.17
C VAL A 14 -17.77 3.71 11.21
N LEU A 15 -18.82 3.31 10.50
CA LEU A 15 -18.76 2.23 9.51
C LEU A 15 -17.81 2.55 8.35
N VAL A 16 -17.82 3.80 7.87
CA VAL A 16 -16.90 4.25 6.81
C VAL A 16 -15.44 4.22 7.27
N VAL A 17 -15.15 4.69 8.49
CA VAL A 17 -13.77 4.67 9.03
C VAL A 17 -13.24 3.26 9.24
N LEU A 18 -14.09 2.35 9.75
CA LEU A 18 -13.69 0.95 9.94
C LEU A 18 -13.43 0.25 8.60
N GLY A 19 -14.28 0.48 7.59
CA GLY A 19 -14.10 -0.10 6.26
C GLY A 19 -12.79 0.36 5.58
N ILE A 20 -12.41 1.64 5.75
CA ILE A 20 -11.16 2.15 5.16
C ILE A 20 -9.94 1.53 5.83
N ARG A 21 -9.94 1.36 7.16
CA ARG A 21 -8.82 0.71 7.88
C ARG A 21 -8.64 -0.75 7.45
N ASP A 22 -9.73 -1.49 7.29
CA ASP A 22 -9.67 -2.88 6.85
C ASP A 22 -9.09 -3.02 5.43
N LEU A 23 -9.50 -2.13 4.52
CA LEU A 23 -8.95 -2.08 3.16
C LEU A 23 -7.45 -1.74 3.14
N MET A 24 -7.02 -0.77 3.95
CA MET A 24 -5.60 -0.42 4.07
C MET A 24 -4.76 -1.58 4.61
N ASN A 25 -5.25 -2.27 5.64
CA ASN A 25 -4.58 -3.46 6.17
C ASN A 25 -4.51 -4.59 5.13
N LYS A 26 -5.59 -4.81 4.38
CA LYS A 26 -5.63 -5.81 3.31
C LYS A 26 -4.59 -5.52 2.22
N ASP A 27 -4.48 -4.26 1.80
CA ASP A 27 -3.53 -3.82 0.78
C ASP A 27 -2.09 -3.91 1.28
N ALA A 28 -1.82 -3.52 2.53
CA ALA A 28 -0.52 -3.70 3.18
C ALA A 28 -0.11 -5.18 3.19
N ASN A 29 -0.96 -6.06 3.72
CA ASN A 29 -0.72 -7.51 3.73
C ASN A 29 -0.54 -8.09 2.32
N ALA A 30 -1.18 -7.49 1.31
CA ALA A 30 -1.00 -7.90 -0.08
C ALA A 30 0.40 -7.57 -0.60
N LEU A 31 0.93 -6.38 -0.29
CA LEU A 31 2.31 -5.98 -0.62
C LEU A 31 3.37 -6.79 0.15
N GLU A 32 3.06 -7.22 1.38
CA GLU A 32 3.91 -8.14 2.12
C GLU A 32 4.02 -9.48 1.40
N ARG A 33 2.90 -10.05 0.91
CA ARG A 33 2.92 -11.30 0.13
C ARG A 33 3.68 -11.16 -1.19
N VAL A 34 3.60 -10.01 -1.85
CA VAL A 34 4.43 -9.70 -3.05
C VAL A 34 5.91 -9.79 -2.70
N SER A 35 6.31 -9.14 -1.60
CA SER A 35 7.69 -9.11 -1.14
C SER A 35 8.17 -10.50 -0.71
N ASP A 36 7.33 -11.26 0.00
CA ASP A 36 7.59 -12.63 0.42
C ASP A 36 7.80 -13.56 -0.78
N ARG A 37 6.97 -13.42 -1.83
CA ARG A 37 7.15 -14.17 -3.08
C ARG A 37 8.45 -13.83 -3.82
N ALA A 38 8.97 -12.61 -3.61
CA ALA A 38 10.29 -12.17 -4.05
C ALA A 38 11.44 -12.53 -3.06
N GLY A 39 11.14 -13.32 -2.02
CA GLY A 39 12.09 -13.78 -1.01
C GLY A 39 12.52 -12.71 -0.02
N ILE A 40 11.67 -11.72 0.26
CA ILE A 40 11.96 -10.61 1.19
C ILE A 40 10.84 -10.50 2.22
N GLN A 41 11.18 -10.69 3.49
CA GLN A 41 10.25 -10.45 4.59
C GLN A 41 10.27 -8.99 5.02
N VAL A 42 9.11 -8.36 4.98
CA VAL A 42 8.89 -6.95 5.30
C VAL A 42 7.57 -6.79 6.04
N ASN A 43 7.42 -5.67 6.74
CA ASN A 43 6.14 -5.19 7.23
C ASN A 43 5.76 -3.98 6.37
N CYS A 44 4.55 -3.98 5.84
CA CYS A 44 4.04 -2.90 4.99
C CYS A 44 2.94 -2.11 5.70
N GLU A 45 2.83 -0.85 5.34
CA GLU A 45 1.72 0.02 5.72
C GLU A 45 1.25 0.80 4.50
N ILE A 46 -0.04 1.13 4.48
CA ILE A 46 -0.58 2.05 3.48
C ILE A 46 -0.67 3.44 4.13
N THR A 47 -0.07 4.43 3.47
CA THR A 47 -0.09 5.82 3.89
C THR A 47 -0.55 6.72 2.75
N LYS A 48 -0.87 7.98 3.08
CA LYS A 48 -1.17 9.01 2.09
C LYS A 48 -0.14 10.12 2.22
N SER A 49 0.68 10.29 1.19
CA SER A 49 1.65 11.39 1.09
C SER A 49 1.45 12.14 -0.22
N SER A 50 1.54 13.47 -0.15
CA SER A 50 1.35 14.35 -1.31
C SER A 50 0.02 14.13 -2.07
N GLY A 51 -1.05 13.79 -1.33
CA GLY A 51 -2.36 13.50 -1.91
C GLY A 51 -2.50 12.11 -2.56
N GLN A 52 -1.42 11.34 -2.63
CA GLN A 52 -1.36 10.04 -3.28
C GLN A 52 -1.26 8.90 -2.26
N ARG A 53 -1.76 7.72 -2.63
CA ARG A 53 -1.75 6.53 -1.76
C ARG A 53 -0.47 5.74 -2.00
N TRP A 54 0.28 5.50 -0.94
CA TRP A 54 1.57 4.83 -0.97
C TRP A 54 1.58 3.60 -0.07
N GLY A 55 2.14 2.50 -0.56
CA GLY A 55 2.51 1.34 0.23
C GLY A 55 3.98 1.46 0.62
N VAL A 56 4.25 1.54 1.91
CA VAL A 56 5.60 1.68 2.46
C VAL A 56 5.93 0.41 3.19
N CYS A 57 7.00 -0.27 2.79
CA CYS A 57 7.44 -1.49 3.44
C CYS A 57 8.82 -1.31 4.05
N ARG A 58 8.97 -1.80 5.27
CA ARG A 58 10.23 -1.81 6.02
C ARG A 58 10.63 -3.25 6.29
N TYR A 59 11.93 -3.51 6.33
CA TYR A 59 12.44 -4.78 6.84
C TYR A 59 12.02 -4.97 8.30
N GLN A 60 12.10 -6.20 8.79
CA GLN A 60 11.76 -6.53 10.18
C GLN A 60 12.61 -5.75 11.22
N ASN A 61 13.79 -5.26 10.82
CA ASN A 61 14.64 -4.40 11.65
C ASN A 61 14.27 -2.90 11.57
N GLY A 62 13.17 -2.53 10.91
CA GLY A 62 12.70 -1.16 10.75
C GLY A 62 13.35 -0.36 9.61
N ALA A 63 14.36 -0.91 8.94
CA ALA A 63 15.03 -0.22 7.84
C ALA A 63 14.11 -0.09 6.60
N PRO A 64 14.18 1.02 5.83
CA PRO A 64 13.43 1.18 4.58
C PRO A 64 13.71 0.03 3.59
N ALA A 65 12.64 -0.60 3.08
CA ALA A 65 12.76 -1.68 2.09
C ALA A 65 12.23 -1.26 0.72
N SER A 66 10.94 -0.98 0.59
CA SER A 66 10.30 -0.71 -0.69
C SER A 66 9.15 0.30 -0.57
N ALA A 67 8.99 1.17 -1.57
CA ALA A 67 7.87 2.10 -1.64
C ALA A 67 7.09 1.89 -2.95
N TRP A 68 5.78 1.90 -2.85
CA TRP A 68 4.84 1.60 -3.92
C TRP A 68 3.81 2.71 -4.05
N LEU A 69 3.64 3.30 -5.23
CA LEU A 69 2.56 4.25 -5.48
C LEU A 69 1.36 3.52 -6.06
N ASP A 70 0.19 3.66 -5.47
CA ASP A 70 -1.05 3.16 -6.07
C ASP A 70 -1.47 4.06 -7.24
N ARG A 71 -1.62 3.46 -8.42
CA ARG A 71 -2.25 4.07 -9.58
C ARG A 71 -3.33 3.12 -10.09
N ASP A 72 -4.58 3.49 -9.84
CA ASP A 72 -5.77 2.79 -10.32
C ASP A 72 -5.77 1.28 -9.99
N GLY A 73 -5.36 0.91 -8.77
CA GLY A 73 -5.32 -0.47 -8.30
C GLY A 73 -4.06 -1.24 -8.69
N THR A 74 -3.09 -0.57 -9.31
CA THR A 74 -1.76 -1.11 -9.60
C THR A 74 -0.71 -0.42 -8.75
N TRP A 75 0.13 -1.20 -8.07
CA TRP A 75 1.23 -0.70 -7.27
C TRP A 75 2.49 -0.49 -8.11
N ILE A 76 2.84 0.77 -8.34
CA ILE A 76 3.99 1.18 -9.14
C ILE A 76 5.22 1.34 -8.24
N ALA A 77 6.32 0.70 -8.62
CA ALA A 77 7.58 0.83 -7.87
C ALA A 77 8.06 2.28 -7.81
N GLY A 78 8.21 2.82 -6.60
CA GLY A 78 8.67 4.20 -6.36
C GLY A 78 10.10 4.33 -5.84
N ASN A 79 10.76 3.21 -5.49
CA ASN A 79 12.17 3.21 -5.15
C ASN A 79 12.89 1.97 -5.70
N GLY A 80 14.23 1.94 -5.55
CA GLY A 80 15.05 0.83 -6.03
C GLY A 80 14.74 -0.52 -5.38
N GLY A 81 14.23 -0.55 -4.15
CA GLY A 81 13.82 -1.79 -3.48
C GLY A 81 12.57 -2.39 -4.10
N ALA A 82 11.55 -1.58 -4.38
CA ALA A 82 10.35 -2.01 -5.10
C ALA A 82 10.67 -2.50 -6.52
N ILE A 83 11.59 -1.83 -7.22
CA ILE A 83 12.07 -2.28 -8.55
C ILE A 83 12.69 -3.68 -8.46
N LYS A 84 13.59 -3.90 -7.49
CA LYS A 84 14.20 -5.23 -7.28
C LYS A 84 13.16 -6.32 -7.00
N ILE A 85 12.08 -6.00 -6.28
CA ILE A 85 10.99 -6.94 -6.04
C ILE A 85 10.31 -7.30 -7.36
N VAL A 86 9.93 -6.31 -8.18
CA VAL A 86 9.34 -6.55 -9.53
C VAL A 86 10.26 -7.43 -10.38
N ASP A 87 11.57 -7.13 -10.41
CA ASP A 87 12.54 -7.89 -11.19
C ASP A 87 12.65 -9.35 -10.71
N ARG A 88 12.59 -9.59 -9.40
CA ARG A 88 12.60 -10.96 -8.84
C ARG A 88 11.32 -11.72 -9.19
N LEU A 89 10.16 -11.07 -9.16
CA LEU A 89 8.89 -11.70 -9.51
C LEU A 89 8.83 -12.17 -10.95
N ALA A 90 9.62 -11.59 -11.86
CA ALA A 90 9.72 -12.06 -13.24
C ALA A 90 10.25 -13.51 -13.35
N SER A 91 10.94 -14.01 -12.31
CA SER A 91 11.42 -15.40 -12.22
C SER A 91 10.47 -16.34 -11.47
N VAL A 92 9.33 -15.85 -10.97
CA VAL A 92 8.38 -16.62 -10.18
C VAL A 92 7.20 -17.05 -11.06
N THR A 93 6.91 -18.36 -11.07
CA THR A 93 5.86 -18.94 -11.93
C THR A 93 4.44 -18.76 -11.39
N ASP A 94 4.28 -18.67 -10.07
CA ASP A 94 2.97 -18.61 -9.42
C ASP A 94 2.77 -17.27 -8.70
N LEU A 95 2.04 -16.39 -9.40
CA LEU A 95 1.67 -15.05 -8.95
C LEU A 95 0.15 -14.92 -8.71
N GLN A 96 -0.60 -16.03 -8.72
CA GLN A 96 -2.04 -15.97 -8.54
C GLN A 96 -2.40 -15.43 -7.15
N GLY A 97 -3.37 -14.51 -7.08
CA GLY A 97 -3.81 -13.90 -5.83
C GLY A 97 -2.88 -12.81 -5.27
N LEU A 98 -1.82 -12.44 -6.00
CA LEU A 98 -1.03 -11.26 -5.70
C LEU A 98 -1.66 -10.01 -6.34
N PRO A 99 -1.53 -8.83 -5.70
CA PRO A 99 -1.93 -7.58 -6.32
C PRO A 99 -1.05 -7.29 -7.54
N SER A 100 -1.55 -6.47 -8.47
CA SER A 100 -0.77 -6.04 -9.62
C SER A 100 0.34 -5.10 -9.17
N VAL A 101 1.58 -5.46 -9.51
CA VAL A 101 2.77 -4.64 -9.26
C VAL A 101 3.53 -4.44 -10.56
N MET A 102 4.12 -3.28 -10.76
CA MET A 102 4.93 -3.03 -11.94
C MET A 102 5.96 -1.92 -11.74
N ARG A 103 6.89 -1.85 -12.69
CA ARG A 103 7.75 -0.69 -12.90
C ARG A 103 7.20 0.12 -14.07
N ASP A 104 6.92 1.40 -13.83
CA ASP A 104 6.57 2.33 -14.89
C ASP A 104 7.84 2.99 -15.44
N TYR A 105 8.20 2.62 -16.68
CA TYR A 105 9.38 3.16 -17.36
C TYR A 105 9.14 4.53 -18.02
N MET A 106 7.87 4.87 -18.30
CA MET A 106 7.50 6.10 -18.98
C MET A 106 7.29 7.25 -18.01
N LYS A 107 6.67 6.94 -16.87
CA LYS A 107 6.32 7.92 -15.83
C LYS A 107 6.62 7.38 -14.44
N PRO A 108 7.91 7.08 -14.14
CA PRO A 108 8.30 6.57 -12.83
C PRO A 108 7.89 7.57 -11.75
N PRO A 109 7.28 7.12 -10.64
CA PRO A 109 6.93 8.03 -9.56
C PRO A 109 8.17 8.50 -8.82
N THR A 110 8.17 9.79 -8.46
CA THR A 110 9.12 10.34 -7.49
C THR A 110 8.60 10.05 -6.09
N MET A 111 9.35 9.27 -5.32
CA MET A 111 9.02 8.98 -3.93
C MET A 111 9.14 10.24 -3.05
N PRO A 112 8.08 10.63 -2.32
CA PRO A 112 8.17 11.67 -1.30
C PRO A 112 9.19 11.31 -0.20
N GLY A 113 9.92 12.31 0.30
CA GLY A 113 10.99 12.11 1.29
C GLY A 113 10.47 11.67 2.66
N ASP A 114 9.25 12.06 3.01
CA ASP A 114 8.56 11.79 4.27
C ASP A 114 8.07 10.34 4.42
N LEU A 115 8.10 9.53 3.34
CA LEU A 115 7.55 8.17 3.38
C LEU A 115 8.28 7.21 4.31
N PHE A 116 9.54 7.48 4.63
CA PHE A 116 10.36 6.60 5.48
C PHE A 116 10.86 7.26 6.76
N GLU A 117 10.41 8.48 7.05
CA GLU A 117 10.73 9.21 8.29
C GLU A 117 9.99 8.64 9.52
#